data_AF-H2ZA28-F1
#
_entry.id   AF-H2ZA28-F1
#
_cell.length_a   1.000
_cell.length_b   1.000
_cell.length_c   1.000
_cell.angle_alpha   90.00
_cell.angle_beta   90.00
_cell.angle_gamma   90.00
#
_symmetry.space_group_name_H-M   'P 1'
#
loop_
_entity.id
_entity.type
_entity.pdbx_description
1 polymer ?
#
loop_
_entity_poly.entity_id
_entity_poly.type
_entity_poly.pdbx_seq_one_letter_code
_entity_poly.pdbx_strand_id
1 'polypeptide(L)'
;ETQQILRLSLTEFCLPKFYLLFGIPHVKSAADIAFKSDSIGNSGCLDNDDVINLSFLDTVVDALLEVMEACMKDLRGSDWLNEWLDLSHKFAFQYNPSLQPRALVVLGCIAKHASLRHVKQIVWIMERALEPQIDPILLEATILCLTRLQLIVCAKPEFHSCLFWIGISVMQLNVKNLFSAGLSLVEQNLHNLDEMGAFAKQPPSIVLMNASVEHHLMDTSVDVSFKSDFHFAFVTHLLKGFRHGDSVVLQRVIRILDFSLELISRHRSCSKYEINLESIAYIAALLPVCDDARRYCVPRPTDSSNNSVVSALSDISSKSAVSAFPDSINNSLLPIKADSSNNSAASEKSCSSTHSAVSSKSDSTNNIDVGTCSTIISKYLTKLLNLFIINCHEIPSNFTPQLCEPSHDSDSSASSASHITSSMTSSRRKHSTDVTSNVLLDDEMLDQKYQALLLTQLASQVCHSPNKSDVQIVYEYLAEASSIFPAVFPIVHSLLDQKINSVLNYCEDPVILSHVQIIVHNALLCQDDCMLRSLSFIQDVGFGGMCRFVGPFAK
;
A
#
# COMPACT_ATOMS: atom_id res chain seq x y z
N GLU A 1 -26.38 -31.88 12.98
CA GLU A 1 -25.45 -30.97 12.30
C GLU A 1 -25.38 -29.61 13.01
N THR A 2 -26.50 -28.88 13.13
CA THR A 2 -26.57 -27.59 13.84
C THR A 2 -26.01 -27.61 15.26
N GLN A 3 -26.30 -28.66 16.05
CA GLN A 3 -25.73 -28.81 17.39
C GLN A 3 -24.19 -28.94 17.39
N GLN A 4 -23.62 -29.51 16.33
CA GLN A 4 -22.16 -29.62 16.17
C GLN A 4 -21.56 -28.27 15.79
N ILE A 5 -22.17 -27.54 14.85
CA ILE A 5 -21.77 -26.17 14.48
C ILE A 5 -21.77 -25.28 15.73
N LEU A 6 -22.87 -25.26 16.48
CA LEU A 6 -22.98 -24.50 17.72
C LEU A 6 -21.90 -24.84 18.75
N ARG A 7 -21.58 -26.13 18.93
CA ARG A 7 -20.50 -26.54 19.85
C ARG A 7 -19.13 -26.04 19.38
N LEU A 8 -18.87 -26.09 18.08
CA LEU A 8 -17.62 -25.59 17.50
C LEU A 8 -17.53 -24.06 17.63
N SER A 9 -18.56 -23.31 17.24
CA SER A 9 -18.60 -21.85 17.35
C SER A 9 -18.47 -21.38 18.80
N LEU A 10 -19.17 -22.02 19.75
CA LEU A 10 -19.02 -21.70 21.18
C LEU A 10 -17.61 -21.98 21.70
N THR A 11 -16.98 -23.07 21.24
CA THR A 11 -15.58 -23.37 21.58
C THR A 11 -14.65 -22.31 21.00
N GLU A 12 -14.92 -21.84 19.78
CA GLU A 12 -14.13 -20.81 19.11
C GLU A 12 -14.27 -19.45 19.79
N PHE A 13 -15.48 -19.05 20.19
CA PHE A 13 -15.73 -17.82 20.95
C PHE A 13 -15.06 -17.82 22.34
N CYS A 14 -14.70 -19.00 22.86
CA CYS A 14 -13.91 -19.12 24.09
C CYS A 14 -12.40 -18.93 23.87
N LEU A 15 -11.92 -18.84 22.63
CA LEU A 15 -10.50 -18.62 22.36
C LEU A 15 -10.09 -17.18 22.70
N PRO A 16 -8.87 -16.96 23.22
CA PRO A 16 -8.37 -15.63 23.57
C PRO A 16 -8.44 -14.60 22.42
N LYS A 17 -8.35 -15.06 21.17
CA LYS A 17 -8.49 -14.20 19.98
C LYS A 17 -9.84 -13.47 19.94
N PHE A 18 -10.94 -14.15 20.32
CA PHE A 18 -12.27 -13.55 20.30
C PHE A 18 -12.48 -12.56 21.44
N TYR A 19 -11.78 -12.73 22.56
CA TYR A 19 -11.83 -11.76 23.66
C TYR A 19 -11.31 -10.40 23.22
N LEU A 20 -10.25 -10.38 22.41
CA LEU A 20 -9.73 -9.14 21.80
C LEU A 20 -10.75 -8.50 20.86
N LEU A 21 -11.47 -9.30 20.07
CA LEU A 21 -12.52 -8.80 19.16
C LEU A 21 -13.67 -8.11 19.91
N PHE A 22 -14.01 -8.61 21.11
CA PHE A 22 -15.02 -8.01 21.99
C PHE A 22 -14.47 -6.88 22.88
N GLY A 23 -13.21 -6.46 22.71
CA GLY A 23 -12.60 -5.39 23.50
C GLY A 23 -12.31 -5.79 24.95
N ILE A 24 -12.06 -7.08 25.21
CA ILE A 24 -11.75 -7.62 26.54
C ILE A 24 -10.27 -8.06 26.58
N PRO A 25 -9.31 -7.13 26.72
CA PRO A 25 -7.89 -7.47 26.74
C PRO A 25 -7.50 -8.18 28.04
N HIS A 26 -6.59 -9.16 27.92
CA HIS A 26 -5.86 -9.77 29.04
C HIS A 26 -6.69 -10.46 30.14
N VAL A 27 -7.67 -11.28 29.75
CA VAL A 27 -8.44 -12.10 30.70
C VAL A 27 -8.04 -13.57 30.68
N LYS A 28 -8.00 -14.19 31.86
CA LYS A 28 -7.85 -15.64 32.01
C LYS A 28 -9.10 -16.42 31.55
N SER A 29 -10.27 -15.80 31.63
CA SER A 29 -11.55 -16.34 31.17
C SER A 29 -12.55 -15.19 30.99
N ALA A 30 -13.25 -15.14 29.85
CA ALA A 30 -14.29 -14.12 29.62
C ALA A 30 -15.46 -14.24 30.63
N ALA A 31 -15.74 -15.44 31.13
CA ALA A 31 -16.75 -15.66 32.16
C ALA A 31 -16.39 -14.96 33.49
N ASP A 32 -15.10 -14.88 33.82
CA ASP A 32 -14.66 -14.23 35.07
C ASP A 32 -14.90 -12.72 35.07
N ILE A 33 -14.96 -12.07 33.91
CA ILE A 33 -15.31 -10.64 33.79
C ILE A 33 -16.82 -10.46 33.63
N ALA A 34 -17.46 -11.23 32.76
CA ALA A 34 -18.88 -11.09 32.45
C ALA A 34 -19.79 -11.30 33.67
N PHE A 35 -19.37 -12.14 34.62
CA PHE A 35 -20.17 -12.49 35.81
C PHE A 35 -19.63 -11.93 37.14
N LYS A 36 -18.55 -11.13 37.14
CA LYS A 36 -18.07 -10.36 38.31
C LYS A 36 -18.53 -8.90 38.29
N SER A 37 -19.79 -8.68 37.89
CA SER A 37 -20.42 -7.37 37.96
C SER A 37 -20.81 -7.03 39.40
N ASP A 38 -19.83 -6.72 40.24
CA ASP A 38 -20.05 -6.18 41.59
C ASP A 38 -18.98 -5.14 41.97
N SER A 39 -18.53 -4.32 41.01
CA SER A 39 -17.81 -3.05 41.30
C SER A 39 -17.48 -2.25 40.04
N ILE A 40 -18.44 -1.97 39.15
CA ILE A 40 -18.27 -0.89 38.14
C ILE A 40 -18.62 0.43 38.82
N GLY A 41 -17.73 0.86 39.72
CA GLY A 41 -17.87 2.12 40.44
C GLY A 41 -16.56 2.86 40.66
N ASN A 42 -15.40 2.29 40.29
CA ASN A 42 -14.14 2.93 40.64
C ASN A 42 -12.93 2.51 39.79
N SER A 43 -13.04 2.57 38.46
CA SER A 43 -11.86 2.69 37.59
C SER A 43 -11.89 4.05 36.91
N GLY A 44 -11.13 4.99 37.48
CA GLY A 44 -10.85 6.26 36.83
C GLY A 44 -10.09 6.07 35.52
N CYS A 45 -10.35 6.98 34.59
CA CYS A 45 -9.74 7.10 33.26
C CYS A 45 -10.16 6.03 32.23
N LEU A 46 -11.35 6.20 31.64
CA LEU A 46 -11.68 5.63 30.34
C LEU A 46 -10.98 6.50 29.27
N ASP A 47 -9.69 6.27 29.05
CA ASP A 47 -8.96 6.81 27.91
C ASP A 47 -9.33 6.00 26.66
N ASN A 48 -10.02 6.60 25.69
CA ASN A 48 -10.14 6.27 24.24
C ASN A 48 -10.36 4.80 23.75
N ASP A 49 -10.35 3.79 24.61
CA ASP A 49 -10.40 2.36 24.28
C ASP A 49 -11.83 1.81 24.15
N ASP A 50 -12.86 2.64 24.37
CA ASP A 50 -14.28 2.28 24.23
C ASP A 50 -14.78 2.32 22.76
N VAL A 51 -13.93 2.68 21.80
CA VAL A 51 -14.28 2.70 20.37
C VAL A 51 -14.08 1.30 19.79
N ILE A 52 -15.18 0.57 19.61
CA ILE A 52 -15.19 -0.74 18.93
C ILE A 52 -14.52 -0.59 17.55
N ASN A 53 -13.42 -1.30 17.37
CA ASN A 53 -12.73 -1.41 16.08
C ASN A 53 -13.68 -2.05 15.05
N LEU A 54 -13.98 -1.33 13.97
CA LEU A 54 -14.95 -1.75 12.98
C LEU A 54 -14.54 -3.05 12.25
N SER A 55 -13.24 -3.30 12.11
CA SER A 55 -12.73 -4.57 11.55
C SER A 55 -12.98 -5.76 12.48
N PHE A 56 -12.97 -5.55 13.80
CA PHE A 56 -13.32 -6.59 14.77
C PHE A 56 -14.81 -6.87 14.75
N LEU A 57 -15.63 -5.82 14.64
CA LEU A 57 -17.06 -5.95 14.48
C LEU A 57 -17.42 -6.76 13.22
N ASP A 58 -16.78 -6.48 12.07
CA ASP A 58 -16.95 -7.22 10.82
C ASP A 58 -16.73 -8.75 11.04
N THR A 59 -15.66 -9.11 11.75
CA THR A 59 -15.34 -10.51 12.07
C THR A 59 -16.37 -11.15 13.01
N VAL A 60 -16.83 -10.41 14.03
CA VAL A 60 -17.84 -10.91 14.98
C VAL A 60 -19.19 -11.12 14.29
N VAL A 61 -19.58 -10.20 13.41
CA VAL A 61 -20.85 -10.29 12.67
C VAL A 61 -20.86 -11.49 11.73
N ASP A 62 -19.76 -11.75 11.02
CA ASP A 62 -19.65 -12.94 10.15
C ASP A 62 -19.82 -14.24 10.96
N ALA A 63 -19.19 -14.34 12.13
CA ALA A 63 -19.33 -15.51 12.99
C ALA A 63 -20.75 -15.67 13.57
N LEU A 64 -21.41 -14.55 13.92
CA LEU A 64 -22.81 -14.57 14.36
C LEU A 64 -23.77 -14.94 13.22
N LEU A 65 -23.50 -14.48 12.00
CA LEU A 65 -24.27 -14.82 10.82
C LEU A 65 -24.23 -16.32 10.55
N GLU A 66 -23.04 -16.95 10.59
CA GLU A 66 -22.89 -18.40 10.43
C GLU A 66 -23.72 -19.19 11.47
N VAL A 67 -23.65 -18.78 12.74
CA VAL A 67 -24.42 -19.38 13.83
C VAL A 67 -25.93 -19.24 13.60
N MET A 68 -26.39 -18.04 13.24
CA MET A 68 -27.81 -17.79 12.97
C MET A 68 -28.30 -18.61 11.78
N GLU A 69 -27.57 -18.65 10.67
CA GLU A 69 -27.93 -19.43 9.49
C GLU A 69 -27.98 -20.94 9.77
N ALA A 70 -27.07 -21.46 10.59
CA ALA A 70 -27.13 -22.84 11.03
C ALA A 70 -28.38 -23.13 11.88
N CYS A 71 -28.70 -22.25 12.83
CA CYS A 71 -29.87 -22.42 13.71
C CYS A 71 -31.21 -22.34 12.97
N MET A 72 -31.35 -21.39 12.04
CA MET A 72 -32.58 -21.18 11.29
C MET A 72 -32.96 -22.37 10.38
N LYS A 73 -32.01 -23.24 10.02
CA LYS A 73 -32.31 -24.48 9.25
C LYS A 73 -33.22 -25.43 10.02
N ASP A 74 -33.06 -25.51 11.34
CA ASP A 74 -33.79 -26.45 12.19
C ASP A 74 -34.99 -25.81 12.92
N LEU A 75 -34.94 -24.49 13.14
CA LEU A 75 -36.00 -23.73 13.81
C LEU A 75 -37.07 -23.29 12.81
N ARG A 76 -38.19 -24.00 12.77
CA ARG A 76 -39.32 -23.67 11.88
C ARG A 76 -39.92 -22.32 12.24
N GLY A 77 -39.99 -21.40 11.27
CA GLY A 77 -40.67 -20.10 11.41
C GLY A 77 -39.85 -18.99 12.06
N SER A 78 -38.53 -19.16 12.24
CA SER A 78 -37.66 -18.08 12.71
C SER A 78 -37.24 -17.17 11.54
N ASP A 79 -37.62 -15.89 11.59
CA ASP A 79 -37.23 -14.85 10.63
C ASP A 79 -36.14 -13.91 11.21
N TRP A 80 -35.34 -14.39 12.17
CA TRP A 80 -34.37 -13.57 12.91
C TRP A 80 -33.38 -12.81 12.01
N LEU A 81 -32.98 -13.42 10.88
CA LEU A 81 -32.10 -12.74 9.93
C LEU A 81 -32.79 -11.56 9.23
N ASN A 82 -34.07 -11.70 8.90
CA ASN A 82 -34.85 -10.60 8.30
C ASN A 82 -35.08 -9.48 9.32
N GLU A 83 -35.40 -9.84 10.58
CA GLU A 83 -35.51 -8.85 11.66
C GLU A 83 -34.19 -8.12 11.92
N TRP A 84 -33.07 -8.85 11.93
CA TRP A 84 -31.74 -8.27 12.09
C TRP A 84 -31.37 -7.36 10.91
N LEU A 85 -31.69 -7.78 9.69
CA LEU A 85 -31.53 -6.97 8.49
C LEU A 85 -32.36 -5.68 8.55
N ASP A 86 -33.63 -5.77 8.93
CA ASP A 86 -34.52 -4.61 9.05
C ASP A 86 -34.03 -3.61 10.11
N LEU A 87 -33.58 -4.10 11.27
CA LEU A 87 -33.00 -3.26 12.32
C LEU A 87 -31.70 -2.60 11.84
N SER A 88 -30.80 -3.38 11.24
CA SER A 88 -29.52 -2.87 10.74
C SER A 88 -29.73 -1.83 9.64
N HIS A 89 -30.67 -2.07 8.73
CA HIS A 89 -31.06 -1.11 7.70
C HIS A 89 -31.60 0.20 8.32
N LYS A 90 -32.52 0.11 9.30
CA LYS A 90 -33.05 1.30 10.00
C LYS A 90 -31.94 2.12 10.66
N PHE A 91 -31.02 1.47 11.38
CA PHE A 91 -29.93 2.17 12.07
C PHE A 91 -28.81 2.66 11.14
N ALA A 92 -28.58 2.01 9.99
CA ALA A 92 -27.58 2.43 9.02
C ALA A 92 -27.99 3.73 8.29
N PHE A 93 -29.28 3.90 8.01
CA PHE A 93 -29.79 5.05 7.25
C PHE A 93 -30.47 6.12 8.11
N GLN A 94 -30.55 5.91 9.43
CA GLN A 94 -30.94 6.93 10.39
C GLN A 94 -29.70 7.54 11.03
N TYR A 95 -29.58 8.87 11.00
CA TYR A 95 -28.46 9.57 11.60
C TYR A 95 -28.40 9.30 13.11
N ASN A 96 -27.38 8.55 13.52
CA ASN A 96 -27.03 8.28 14.90
C ASN A 96 -25.52 7.99 14.96
N PRO A 97 -24.67 8.97 15.29
CA PRO A 97 -23.21 8.82 15.22
C PRO A 97 -22.65 7.59 15.96
N SER A 98 -23.32 7.16 17.04
CA SER A 98 -22.86 6.01 17.84
C SER A 98 -23.23 4.66 17.24
N LEU A 99 -24.39 4.56 16.57
CA LEU A 99 -24.91 3.29 16.04
C LEU A 99 -24.74 3.14 14.53
N GLN A 100 -24.78 4.25 13.79
CA GLN A 100 -24.79 4.27 12.33
C GLN A 100 -23.55 3.58 11.72
N PRO A 101 -22.30 3.86 12.15
CA PRO A 101 -21.13 3.16 11.63
C PRO A 101 -21.19 1.64 11.88
N ARG A 102 -21.65 1.23 13.07
CA ARG A 102 -21.77 -0.18 13.45
C ARG A 102 -22.85 -0.87 12.62
N ALA A 103 -24.00 -0.22 12.45
CA ALA A 103 -25.11 -0.73 11.67
C ALA A 103 -24.77 -0.84 10.17
N LEU A 104 -23.94 0.06 9.63
CA LEU A 104 -23.43 -0.03 8.26
C LEU A 104 -22.55 -1.27 8.05
N VAL A 105 -21.62 -1.53 8.97
CA VAL A 105 -20.79 -2.75 8.93
C VAL A 105 -21.67 -4.00 8.99
N VAL A 106 -22.59 -4.06 9.96
CA VAL A 106 -23.52 -5.17 10.12
C VAL A 106 -24.35 -5.38 8.84
N LEU A 107 -24.94 -4.31 8.29
CA LEU A 107 -25.71 -4.34 7.05
C LEU A 107 -24.89 -4.92 5.89
N GLY A 108 -23.61 -4.54 5.78
CA GLY A 108 -22.70 -5.07 4.75
C GLY A 108 -22.51 -6.57 4.85
N CYS A 109 -22.31 -7.11 6.07
CA CYS A 109 -22.10 -8.54 6.29
C CYS A 109 -23.37 -9.38 6.04
N ILE A 110 -24.54 -8.92 6.51
CA ILE A 110 -25.76 -9.74 6.52
C ILE A 110 -26.64 -9.59 5.27
N ALA A 111 -26.40 -8.57 4.45
CA ALA A 111 -27.19 -8.34 3.24
C ALA A 111 -26.95 -9.45 2.20
N LYS A 112 -28.04 -10.14 1.82
CA LYS A 112 -28.03 -11.14 0.73
C LYS A 112 -28.36 -10.56 -0.64
N HIS A 113 -29.05 -9.43 -0.64
CA HIS A 113 -29.44 -8.72 -1.84
C HIS A 113 -29.22 -7.24 -1.62
N ALA A 114 -28.63 -6.57 -2.61
CA ALA A 114 -28.55 -5.12 -2.64
C ALA A 114 -28.91 -4.58 -4.01
N SER A 115 -29.24 -3.30 -4.02
CA SER A 115 -29.61 -2.58 -5.22
C SER A 115 -28.78 -1.31 -5.30
N LEU A 116 -28.72 -0.70 -6.46
CA LEU A 116 -28.05 0.59 -6.63
C LEU A 116 -28.62 1.69 -5.73
N ARG A 117 -29.85 1.55 -5.21
CA ARG A 117 -30.42 2.48 -4.23
C ARG A 117 -29.65 2.43 -2.90
N HIS A 118 -29.38 1.23 -2.39
CA HIS A 118 -28.59 1.05 -1.17
C HIS A 118 -27.19 1.64 -1.35
N VAL A 119 -26.54 1.36 -2.49
CA VAL A 119 -25.23 1.91 -2.84
C VAL A 119 -25.24 3.43 -2.87
N LYS A 120 -26.26 4.05 -3.52
CA LYS A 120 -26.42 5.52 -3.54
C LYS A 120 -26.59 6.11 -2.15
N GLN A 121 -27.38 5.46 -1.29
CA GLN A 121 -27.56 5.92 0.09
C GLN A 121 -26.25 5.85 0.90
N ILE A 122 -25.45 4.80 0.71
CA ILE A 122 -24.16 4.67 1.39
C ILE A 122 -23.17 5.71 0.88
N VAL A 123 -23.12 5.94 -0.43
CA VAL A 123 -22.29 7.00 -1.05
C VAL A 123 -22.71 8.38 -0.56
N TRP A 124 -24.00 8.62 -0.35
CA TRP A 124 -24.47 9.87 0.25
C TRP A 124 -24.05 10.01 1.72
N ILE A 125 -24.08 8.94 2.52
CA ILE A 125 -23.53 8.96 3.89
C ILE A 125 -22.02 9.23 3.85
N MET A 126 -21.31 8.63 2.88
CA MET A 126 -19.88 8.83 2.68
C MET A 126 -19.55 10.29 2.34
N GLU A 127 -20.33 10.93 1.47
CA GLU A 127 -20.21 12.37 1.17
C GLU A 127 -20.36 13.23 2.44
N ARG A 128 -21.32 12.87 3.31
CA ARG A 128 -21.52 13.56 4.60
C ARG A 128 -20.39 13.31 5.60
N ALA A 129 -19.68 12.19 5.49
CA ALA A 129 -18.51 11.91 6.32
C ALA A 129 -17.29 12.76 5.92
N LEU A 130 -17.35 13.50 4.80
CA LEU A 130 -16.24 14.31 4.29
C LEU A 130 -16.34 15.80 4.66
N GLU A 131 -17.53 16.33 4.99
CA GLU A 131 -17.74 17.76 5.25
C GLU A 131 -18.49 18.03 6.57
N PRO A 132 -18.09 19.02 7.41
CA PRO A 132 -16.99 19.99 7.23
C PRO A 132 -15.60 19.51 7.69
N GLN A 133 -15.55 18.39 8.43
CA GLN A 133 -14.32 17.69 8.82
C GLN A 133 -14.53 16.22 8.52
N ILE A 134 -13.46 15.52 8.15
CA ILE A 134 -13.54 14.10 7.85
C ILE A 134 -13.86 13.34 9.13
N ASP A 135 -14.96 12.59 9.13
CA ASP A 135 -15.29 11.59 10.15
C ASP A 135 -14.69 10.23 9.71
N PRO A 136 -13.51 9.85 10.22
CA PRO A 136 -12.82 8.65 9.75
C PRO A 136 -13.57 7.36 10.12
N ILE A 137 -14.37 7.36 11.20
CA ILE A 137 -15.09 6.16 11.66
C ILE A 137 -16.30 5.91 10.74
N LEU A 138 -17.07 6.96 10.45
CA LEU A 138 -18.19 6.85 9.53
C LEU A 138 -17.71 6.54 8.11
N LEU A 139 -16.63 7.19 7.66
CA LEU A 139 -16.02 6.92 6.36
C LEU A 139 -15.52 5.47 6.27
N GLU A 140 -14.80 4.97 7.28
CA GLU A 140 -14.37 3.56 7.37
C GLU A 140 -15.56 2.60 7.25
N ALA A 141 -16.64 2.83 8.02
CA ALA A 141 -17.83 1.99 7.99
C ALA A 141 -18.52 1.97 6.61
N THR A 142 -18.59 3.12 5.93
CA THR A 142 -19.17 3.17 4.57
C THR A 142 -18.33 2.37 3.56
N ILE A 143 -17.00 2.42 3.68
CA ILE A 143 -16.08 1.68 2.80
C ILE A 143 -16.17 0.17 3.06
N LEU A 144 -16.22 -0.27 4.32
CA LEU A 144 -16.41 -1.68 4.67
C LEU A 144 -17.76 -2.20 4.15
N CYS A 145 -18.83 -1.43 4.35
CA CYS A 145 -20.16 -1.76 3.84
C CYS A 145 -20.14 -1.89 2.30
N LEU A 146 -19.60 -0.90 1.58
CA LEU A 146 -19.49 -0.94 0.11
C LEU A 146 -18.65 -2.12 -0.38
N THR A 147 -17.59 -2.48 0.34
CA THR A 147 -16.71 -3.62 -0.01
C THR A 147 -17.49 -4.94 -0.03
N ARG A 148 -18.44 -5.12 0.90
CA ARG A 148 -19.32 -6.30 0.92
C ARG A 148 -20.44 -6.18 -0.13
N LEU A 149 -21.07 -5.02 -0.24
CA LEU A 149 -22.21 -4.84 -1.15
C LEU A 149 -21.82 -4.94 -2.64
N GLN A 150 -20.59 -4.59 -3.02
CA GLN A 150 -20.16 -4.74 -4.43
C GLN A 150 -20.15 -6.20 -4.91
N LEU A 151 -20.11 -7.19 -4.01
CA LEU A 151 -20.18 -8.62 -4.35
C LEU A 151 -21.57 -9.06 -4.82
N ILE A 152 -22.61 -8.38 -4.31
CA ILE A 152 -24.01 -8.76 -4.52
C ILE A 152 -24.73 -7.82 -5.49
N VAL A 153 -24.16 -6.64 -5.77
CA VAL A 153 -24.71 -5.69 -6.73
C VAL A 153 -24.23 -6.06 -8.14
N CYS A 154 -25.17 -6.44 -9.00
CA CYS A 154 -24.91 -6.62 -10.43
C CYS A 154 -24.74 -5.24 -11.09
N ALA A 155 -23.49 -4.83 -11.33
CA ALA A 155 -23.15 -3.57 -11.98
C ALA A 155 -22.28 -3.78 -13.23
N LYS A 156 -22.18 -2.74 -14.05
CA LYS A 156 -21.29 -2.74 -15.22
C LYS A 156 -19.82 -2.49 -14.79
N PRO A 157 -18.82 -2.83 -15.61
CA PRO A 157 -17.41 -2.60 -15.27
C PRO A 157 -17.08 -1.15 -14.90
N GLU A 158 -17.76 -0.15 -15.49
CA GLU A 158 -17.51 1.27 -15.20
C GLU A 158 -17.82 1.64 -13.73
N PHE A 159 -18.80 0.97 -13.13
CA PHE A 159 -19.11 1.11 -11.70
C PHE A 159 -17.92 0.65 -10.84
N HIS A 160 -17.34 -0.50 -11.19
CA HIS A 160 -16.20 -1.04 -10.46
C HIS A 160 -14.95 -0.18 -10.67
N SER A 161 -14.70 0.34 -11.88
CA SER A 161 -13.61 1.29 -12.10
C SER A 161 -13.74 2.55 -11.24
N CYS A 162 -14.96 3.06 -11.00
CA CYS A 162 -15.15 4.15 -10.05
C CYS A 162 -14.91 3.74 -8.59
N LEU A 163 -15.34 2.54 -8.16
CA LEU A 163 -15.04 2.02 -6.82
C LEU A 163 -13.53 1.87 -6.56
N PHE A 164 -12.77 1.45 -7.57
CA PHE A 164 -11.30 1.43 -7.52
C PHE A 164 -10.76 2.83 -7.15
N TRP A 165 -11.20 3.88 -7.84
CA TRP A 165 -10.75 5.25 -7.58
C TRP A 165 -11.22 5.80 -6.23
N ILE A 166 -12.38 5.36 -5.72
CA ILE A 166 -12.79 5.63 -4.33
C ILE A 166 -11.77 5.04 -3.36
N GLY A 167 -11.38 3.77 -3.56
CA GLY A 167 -10.37 3.10 -2.75
C GLY A 167 -9.02 3.84 -2.75
N ILE A 168 -8.52 4.19 -3.94
CA ILE A 168 -7.27 4.97 -4.08
C ILE A 168 -7.37 6.32 -3.35
N SER A 169 -8.48 7.05 -3.51
CA SER A 169 -8.68 8.35 -2.86
C SER A 169 -8.68 8.23 -1.33
N VAL A 170 -9.36 7.22 -0.78
CA VAL A 170 -9.42 6.99 0.67
C VAL A 170 -8.04 6.61 1.23
N MET A 171 -7.25 5.83 0.49
CA MET A 171 -5.86 5.51 0.88
C MET A 171 -4.97 6.76 0.98
N GLN A 172 -5.24 7.80 0.20
CA GLN A 172 -4.46 9.05 0.21
C GLN A 172 -4.75 9.95 1.42
N LEU A 173 -5.84 9.72 2.16
CA LEU A 173 -6.20 10.51 3.36
C LEU A 173 -5.21 10.35 4.52
N ASN A 174 -4.24 9.44 4.41
CA ASN A 174 -3.14 9.25 5.36
C ASN A 174 -3.58 8.87 6.79
N VAL A 175 -4.75 8.23 6.93
CA VAL A 175 -5.26 7.64 8.18
C VAL A 175 -5.13 6.12 8.09
N LYS A 176 -4.55 5.48 9.11
CA LYS A 176 -4.22 4.03 9.09
C LYS A 176 -5.42 3.11 8.84
N ASN A 177 -6.54 3.33 9.54
CA ASN A 177 -7.72 2.47 9.38
C ASN A 177 -8.37 2.67 8.01
N LEU A 178 -8.48 3.92 7.56
CA LEU A 178 -8.97 4.25 6.21
C LEU A 178 -8.09 3.63 5.12
N PHE A 179 -6.77 3.64 5.28
CA PHE A 179 -5.87 2.97 4.35
C PHE A 179 -6.16 1.46 4.27
N SER A 180 -6.34 0.80 5.41
CA SER A 180 -6.68 -0.64 5.45
C SER A 180 -8.03 -0.93 4.77
N ALA A 181 -9.06 -0.12 5.08
CA ALA A 181 -10.39 -0.26 4.50
C ALA A 181 -10.39 0.00 2.98
N GLY A 182 -9.72 1.07 2.53
CA GLY A 182 -9.55 1.37 1.10
C GLY A 182 -8.79 0.28 0.36
N LEU A 183 -7.77 -0.32 0.99
CA LEU A 183 -7.04 -1.45 0.43
C LEU A 183 -7.93 -2.70 0.26
N SER A 184 -8.80 -3.00 1.24
CA SER A 184 -9.80 -4.07 1.12
C SER A 184 -10.77 -3.84 -0.04
N LEU A 185 -11.23 -2.60 -0.20
CA LEU A 185 -12.13 -2.23 -1.30
C LEU A 185 -11.46 -2.47 -2.65
N VAL A 186 -10.20 -2.05 -2.81
CA VAL A 186 -9.41 -2.24 -4.03
C VAL A 186 -9.17 -3.73 -4.30
N GLU A 187 -8.73 -4.52 -3.31
CA GLU A 187 -8.51 -5.97 -3.45
C GLU A 187 -9.76 -6.66 -3.99
N GLN A 188 -10.89 -6.46 -3.31
CA GLN A 188 -12.16 -7.09 -3.68
C GLN A 188 -12.65 -6.60 -5.05
N ASN A 189 -12.45 -5.32 -5.37
CA ASN A 189 -12.87 -4.76 -6.64
C ASN A 189 -12.11 -5.35 -7.83
N LEU A 190 -10.80 -5.58 -7.69
CA LEU A 190 -9.99 -6.22 -8.71
C LEU A 190 -10.44 -7.67 -8.96
N HIS A 191 -10.75 -8.43 -7.91
CA HIS A 191 -11.32 -9.77 -8.06
C HIS A 191 -12.66 -9.76 -8.79
N ASN A 192 -13.56 -8.84 -8.44
CA ASN A 192 -14.86 -8.72 -9.10
C ASN A 192 -14.71 -8.38 -10.60
N LEU A 193 -13.83 -7.45 -10.95
CA LEU A 193 -13.55 -7.10 -12.34
C LEU A 193 -12.98 -8.29 -13.13
N ASP A 194 -12.12 -9.09 -12.50
CA ASP A 194 -11.56 -10.29 -13.11
C ASP A 194 -12.62 -11.39 -13.31
N GLU A 195 -13.47 -11.64 -12.31
CA GLU A 195 -14.60 -12.58 -12.41
C GLU A 195 -15.59 -12.17 -13.51
N MET A 196 -15.78 -10.86 -13.72
CA MET A 196 -16.58 -10.31 -14.83
C MET A 196 -15.88 -10.45 -16.20
N GLY A 197 -14.63 -10.90 -16.24
CA GLY A 197 -13.83 -11.00 -17.45
C GLY A 197 -13.39 -9.65 -18.02
N ALA A 198 -13.41 -8.57 -17.21
CA ALA A 198 -13.09 -7.22 -17.68
C ALA A 198 -11.65 -7.10 -18.21
N PHE A 199 -10.72 -7.85 -17.62
CA PHE A 199 -9.30 -7.84 -18.00
C PHE A 199 -8.94 -8.80 -19.14
N ALA A 200 -9.90 -9.58 -19.66
CA ALA A 200 -9.62 -10.56 -20.71
C ALA A 200 -9.17 -9.89 -22.03
N LYS A 201 -9.74 -8.72 -22.36
CA LYS A 201 -9.47 -8.02 -23.63
C LYS A 201 -8.56 -6.80 -23.49
N GLN A 202 -8.51 -6.21 -22.30
CA GLN A 202 -7.79 -4.97 -22.05
C GLN A 202 -6.93 -5.12 -20.79
N PRO A 203 -5.74 -4.50 -20.75
CA PRO A 203 -4.90 -4.53 -19.56
C PRO A 203 -5.56 -3.75 -18.42
N PRO A 204 -5.22 -4.05 -17.16
CA PRO A 204 -5.77 -3.36 -15.99
C PRO A 204 -5.65 -1.84 -16.07
N SER A 205 -4.54 -1.34 -16.62
CA SER A 205 -4.29 0.09 -16.81
C SER A 205 -5.37 0.77 -17.65
N ILE A 206 -5.85 0.14 -18.74
CA ILE A 206 -6.90 0.71 -19.59
C ILE A 206 -8.26 0.60 -18.90
N VAL A 207 -8.61 -0.58 -18.38
CA VAL A 207 -9.93 -0.81 -17.76
C VAL A 207 -10.19 0.13 -16.59
N LEU A 208 -9.18 0.35 -15.74
CA LEU A 208 -9.29 1.20 -14.56
C LEU A 208 -9.21 2.69 -14.91
N MET A 209 -8.43 3.07 -15.93
CA MET A 209 -8.34 4.45 -16.40
C MET A 209 -9.54 4.89 -17.26
N ASN A 210 -10.34 3.96 -17.79
CA ASN A 210 -11.54 4.26 -18.58
C ASN A 210 -12.67 4.92 -17.78
N ALA A 211 -12.59 4.97 -16.45
CA ALA A 211 -13.56 5.72 -15.66
C ALA A 211 -13.47 7.21 -16.03
N SER A 212 -14.62 7.85 -16.28
CA SER A 212 -14.76 9.28 -16.63
C SER A 212 -14.42 10.23 -15.47
N VAL A 213 -13.30 10.00 -14.79
CA VAL A 213 -12.88 10.72 -13.59
C VAL A 213 -11.67 11.59 -13.93
N GLU A 214 -11.60 12.80 -13.38
CA GLU A 214 -10.46 13.69 -13.57
C GLU A 214 -9.27 13.26 -12.68
N HIS A 215 -8.46 12.31 -13.14
CA HIS A 215 -7.30 11.79 -12.37
C HIS A 215 -6.31 12.86 -11.89
N HIS A 216 -6.26 14.00 -12.58
CA HIS A 216 -5.30 15.08 -12.33
C HIS A 216 -5.36 15.66 -10.90
N LEU A 217 -6.55 15.71 -10.28
CA LEU A 217 -6.70 16.26 -8.93
C LEU A 217 -6.10 15.32 -7.86
N MET A 218 -6.21 14.00 -8.04
CA MET A 218 -5.51 13.03 -7.17
C MET A 218 -4.01 13.09 -7.40
N ASP A 219 -3.61 13.08 -8.67
CA ASP A 219 -2.19 13.11 -9.06
C ASP A 219 -1.47 14.31 -8.43
N THR A 220 -2.14 15.47 -8.35
CA THR A 220 -1.59 16.70 -7.77
C THR A 220 -1.43 16.64 -6.24
N SER A 221 -2.26 15.88 -5.53
CA SER A 221 -2.23 15.80 -4.06
C SER A 221 -1.03 14.98 -3.55
N VAL A 222 -0.72 13.90 -4.27
CA VAL A 222 0.38 12.98 -3.96
C VAL A 222 1.64 13.33 -4.77
N ASP A 223 1.49 14.06 -5.87
CA ASP A 223 2.53 14.33 -6.88
C ASP A 223 3.03 13.05 -7.55
N VAL A 224 2.08 12.18 -7.92
CA VAL A 224 2.28 10.88 -8.59
C VAL A 224 1.20 10.72 -9.66
N SER A 225 1.59 10.57 -10.93
CA SER A 225 0.64 10.59 -12.04
C SER A 225 0.31 9.20 -12.60
N PHE A 226 -0.95 8.80 -12.44
CA PHE A 226 -1.48 7.59 -13.09
C PHE A 226 -1.54 7.71 -14.62
N LYS A 227 -1.58 8.93 -15.17
CA LYS A 227 -1.53 9.17 -16.62
C LYS A 227 -0.12 8.97 -17.18
N SER A 228 0.91 9.36 -16.44
CA SER A 228 2.30 9.18 -16.85
C SER A 228 2.69 7.70 -16.84
N ASP A 229 2.35 6.98 -15.77
CA ASP A 229 2.51 5.53 -15.68
C ASP A 229 1.56 4.93 -14.64
N PHE A 230 0.61 4.11 -15.09
CA PHE A 230 -0.39 3.51 -14.20
C PHE A 230 0.24 2.54 -13.19
N HIS A 231 1.21 1.74 -13.61
CA HIS A 231 1.73 0.63 -12.82
C HIS A 231 2.61 1.14 -11.68
N PHE A 232 3.54 2.05 -11.96
CA PHE A 232 4.34 2.72 -10.92
C PHE A 232 3.47 3.56 -9.99
N ALA A 233 2.46 4.25 -10.51
CA ALA A 233 1.55 5.02 -9.66
C ALA A 233 0.77 4.10 -8.70
N PHE A 234 0.20 3.01 -9.20
CA PHE A 234 -0.53 2.07 -8.37
C PHE A 234 0.36 1.41 -7.31
N VAL A 235 1.56 0.94 -7.70
CA VAL A 235 2.54 0.36 -6.78
C VAL A 235 2.97 1.37 -5.71
N THR A 236 3.14 2.64 -6.06
CA THR A 236 3.46 3.71 -5.08
C THR A 236 2.40 3.80 -3.99
N HIS A 237 1.11 3.70 -4.35
CA HIS A 237 0.02 3.72 -3.40
C HIS A 237 0.00 2.49 -2.49
N LEU A 238 0.35 1.33 -3.04
CA LEU A 238 0.45 0.06 -2.32
C LEU A 238 1.63 0.00 -1.36
N LEU A 239 2.81 0.51 -1.76
CA LEU A 239 4.04 0.49 -0.96
C LEU A 239 3.91 1.25 0.37
N LYS A 240 3.03 2.25 0.46
CA LYS A 240 2.66 2.91 1.72
C LYS A 240 2.17 1.91 2.77
N GLY A 241 1.49 0.84 2.34
CA GLY A 241 0.98 -0.21 3.23
C GLY A 241 2.08 -1.03 3.92
N PHE A 242 3.30 -1.06 3.39
CA PHE A 242 4.44 -1.65 4.09
C PHE A 242 4.79 -0.89 5.39
N ARG A 243 4.26 0.33 5.58
CA ARG A 243 4.46 1.18 6.77
C ARG A 243 3.28 1.20 7.73
N HIS A 244 2.28 0.34 7.50
CA HIS A 244 1.07 0.31 8.32
C HIS A 244 1.36 -0.16 9.76
N GLY A 245 2.17 -1.21 9.89
CA GLY A 245 2.52 -1.86 11.15
C GLY A 245 1.69 -3.12 11.42
N ASP A 246 0.53 -3.27 10.78
CA ASP A 246 -0.27 -4.50 10.82
C ASP A 246 0.20 -5.50 9.75
N SER A 247 0.55 -6.71 10.20
CA SER A 247 0.92 -7.82 9.31
C SER A 247 -0.18 -8.20 8.33
N VAL A 248 -1.46 -8.08 8.70
CA VAL A 248 -2.59 -8.43 7.83
C VAL A 248 -2.66 -7.46 6.64
N VAL A 249 -2.43 -6.17 6.89
CA VAL A 249 -2.37 -5.16 5.84
C VAL A 249 -1.17 -5.40 4.92
N LEU A 250 0.00 -5.71 5.49
CA LEU A 250 1.19 -6.07 4.69
C LEU A 250 0.91 -7.27 3.77
N GLN A 251 0.31 -8.34 4.29
CA GLN A 251 -0.04 -9.52 3.50
C GLN A 251 -1.06 -9.18 2.41
N ARG A 252 -2.05 -8.33 2.70
CA ARG A 252 -3.00 -7.84 1.69
C ARG A 252 -2.29 -7.07 0.57
N VAL A 253 -1.34 -6.18 0.90
CA VAL A 253 -0.55 -5.47 -0.12
C VAL A 253 0.20 -6.47 -1.02
N ILE A 254 0.85 -7.47 -0.43
CA ILE A 254 1.58 -8.50 -1.18
C ILE A 254 0.63 -9.25 -2.12
N ARG A 255 -0.54 -9.68 -1.64
CA ARG A 255 -1.55 -10.34 -2.47
C ARG A 255 -2.01 -9.47 -3.63
N ILE A 256 -2.27 -8.17 -3.41
CA ILE A 256 -2.69 -7.27 -4.49
C ILE A 256 -1.58 -7.10 -5.54
N LEU A 257 -0.32 -6.94 -5.10
CA LEU A 257 0.83 -6.85 -6.01
C LEU A 257 0.96 -8.13 -6.84
N ASP A 258 0.86 -9.29 -6.20
CA ASP A 258 0.98 -10.61 -6.83
C ASP A 258 -0.20 -10.90 -7.80
N PHE A 259 -1.42 -10.57 -7.41
CA PHE A 259 -2.61 -10.69 -8.26
C PHE A 259 -2.54 -9.74 -9.46
N SER A 260 -2.02 -8.53 -9.27
CA SER A 260 -1.81 -7.59 -10.38
C SER A 260 -0.80 -8.13 -11.40
N LEU A 261 0.27 -8.79 -10.96
CA LEU A 261 1.19 -9.49 -11.85
C LEU A 261 0.51 -10.63 -12.60
N GLU A 262 -0.31 -11.40 -11.90
CA GLU A 262 -1.07 -12.48 -12.53
C GLU A 262 -2.02 -11.95 -13.62
N LEU A 263 -2.72 -10.84 -13.37
CA LEU A 263 -3.56 -10.17 -14.36
C LEU A 263 -2.77 -9.74 -15.61
N ILE A 264 -1.61 -9.11 -15.42
CA ILE A 264 -0.73 -8.68 -16.51
C ILE A 264 -0.23 -9.89 -17.31
N SER A 265 0.18 -10.96 -16.62
CA SER A 265 0.70 -12.17 -17.25
C SER A 265 -0.35 -12.90 -18.08
N ARG A 266 -1.60 -12.98 -17.59
CA ARG A 266 -2.73 -13.54 -18.33
C ARG A 266 -3.04 -12.72 -19.57
N HIS A 267 -3.08 -11.39 -19.43
CA HIS A 267 -3.33 -10.48 -20.55
C HIS A 267 -2.25 -10.59 -21.65
N ARG A 268 -0.97 -10.59 -21.25
CA ARG A 268 0.16 -10.68 -22.18
C ARG A 268 0.46 -12.11 -22.65
N SER A 269 -0.20 -13.12 -22.07
CA SER A 269 0.11 -14.55 -22.29
C SER A 269 1.59 -14.87 -22.06
N CYS A 270 2.14 -14.32 -20.97
CA CYS A 270 3.56 -14.38 -20.64
C CYS A 270 3.76 -15.07 -19.28
N SER A 271 5.01 -15.35 -18.89
CA SER A 271 5.25 -15.91 -17.54
C SER A 271 4.95 -14.85 -16.46
N LYS A 272 4.50 -15.28 -15.27
CA LYS A 272 4.07 -14.38 -14.18
C LYS A 272 5.15 -13.36 -13.78
N TYR A 273 6.40 -13.81 -13.75
CA TYR A 273 7.56 -12.99 -13.38
C TYR A 273 8.39 -12.55 -14.60
N GLU A 274 7.80 -12.57 -15.80
CA GLU A 274 8.46 -12.01 -16.99
C GLU A 274 8.60 -10.50 -16.84
N ILE A 275 9.82 -10.01 -17.05
CA ILE A 275 10.15 -8.60 -16.86
C ILE A 275 9.75 -7.84 -18.13
N ASN A 276 8.85 -6.88 -17.97
CA ASN A 276 8.40 -5.98 -19.02
C ASN A 276 8.01 -4.63 -18.39
N LEU A 277 7.71 -3.62 -19.22
CA LEU A 277 7.41 -2.27 -18.74
C LEU A 277 6.16 -2.19 -17.83
N GLU A 278 5.24 -3.17 -17.90
CA GLU A 278 4.04 -3.22 -17.07
C GLU A 278 4.26 -4.00 -15.76
N SER A 279 5.06 -5.08 -15.79
CA SER A 279 5.31 -5.95 -14.64
C SER A 279 6.42 -5.43 -13.71
N ILE A 280 7.35 -4.63 -14.23
CA ILE A 280 8.58 -4.26 -13.52
C ILE A 280 8.32 -3.56 -12.17
N ALA A 281 7.34 -2.67 -12.11
CA ALA A 281 7.00 -1.96 -10.88
C ALA A 281 6.56 -2.93 -9.76
N TYR A 282 5.75 -3.93 -10.10
CA TYR A 282 5.24 -4.91 -9.13
C TYR A 282 6.33 -5.91 -8.70
N ILE A 283 7.13 -6.40 -9.66
CA ILE A 283 8.26 -7.29 -9.37
C ILE A 283 9.22 -6.60 -8.40
N ALA A 284 9.62 -5.36 -8.71
CA ALA A 284 10.51 -4.58 -7.85
C ALA A 284 9.94 -4.36 -6.44
N ALA A 285 8.63 -4.13 -6.32
CA ALA A 285 7.96 -4.00 -5.03
C ALA A 285 7.97 -5.32 -4.22
N LEU A 286 7.88 -6.47 -4.90
CA LEU A 286 7.83 -7.79 -4.29
C LEU A 286 9.21 -8.35 -3.93
N LEU A 287 10.31 -7.90 -4.54
CA LEU A 287 11.68 -8.36 -4.25
C LEU A 287 12.02 -8.55 -2.77
N PRO A 288 11.79 -7.57 -1.87
CA PRO A 288 12.12 -7.75 -0.45
C PRO A 288 11.23 -8.78 0.26
N VAL A 289 9.98 -8.96 -0.17
CA VAL A 289 8.94 -9.63 0.63
C VAL A 289 8.46 -10.96 0.04
N CYS A 290 8.82 -11.29 -1.20
CA CYS A 290 8.39 -12.51 -1.90
C CYS A 290 9.59 -13.31 -2.41
N ASP A 291 9.74 -14.55 -1.93
CA ASP A 291 10.80 -15.47 -2.35
C ASP A 291 10.73 -15.83 -3.84
N ASP A 292 9.52 -16.01 -4.37
CA ASP A 292 9.37 -16.40 -5.77
C ASP A 292 9.83 -15.28 -6.71
N ALA A 293 9.47 -14.02 -6.41
CA ALA A 293 9.97 -12.87 -7.17
C ALA A 293 11.51 -12.83 -7.20
N ARG A 294 12.18 -13.16 -6.08
CA ARG A 294 13.65 -13.22 -6.01
C ARG A 294 14.24 -14.34 -6.86
N ARG A 295 13.61 -15.53 -6.88
CA ARG A 295 14.08 -16.68 -7.66
C ARG A 295 14.09 -16.40 -9.16
N TYR A 296 13.15 -15.57 -9.64
CA TYR A 296 13.02 -15.25 -11.06
C TYR A 296 13.80 -13.99 -11.48
N CYS A 297 14.36 -13.23 -10.55
CA CYS A 297 15.12 -12.01 -10.83
C CYS A 297 16.50 -12.10 -10.19
N VAL A 298 17.43 -12.85 -10.76
CA VAL A 298 18.78 -12.98 -10.18
C VAL A 298 19.63 -11.76 -10.56
N PRO A 299 20.24 -11.05 -9.60
CA PRO A 299 21.24 -10.01 -9.88
C PRO A 299 22.35 -10.55 -10.80
N ARG A 300 22.87 -9.75 -11.74
CA ARG A 300 24.03 -10.21 -12.53
C ARG A 300 25.20 -10.48 -11.57
N PRO A 301 25.91 -11.62 -11.69
CA PRO A 301 27.13 -11.83 -10.94
C PRO A 301 28.07 -10.66 -11.22
N THR A 302 28.43 -9.91 -10.19
CA THR A 302 29.49 -8.91 -10.30
C THR A 302 30.75 -9.65 -10.73
N ASP A 303 31.24 -9.36 -11.93
CA ASP A 303 32.48 -9.95 -12.42
C ASP A 303 33.56 -9.77 -11.34
N SER A 304 34.21 -10.89 -11.01
CA SER A 304 35.25 -11.06 -9.99
C SER A 304 36.45 -10.09 -10.05
N SER A 305 36.45 -9.11 -10.96
CA SER A 305 37.43 -8.03 -11.06
C SER A 305 37.30 -6.99 -9.94
N ASN A 306 36.11 -6.74 -9.39
CA ASN A 306 35.90 -5.78 -8.29
C ASN A 306 36.32 -6.33 -6.90
N ASN A 307 36.45 -7.65 -6.75
CA ASN A 307 37.00 -8.28 -5.54
C ASN A 307 38.50 -8.00 -5.33
N SER A 308 39.20 -7.51 -6.35
CA SER A 308 40.60 -7.08 -6.21
C SER A 308 40.76 -5.86 -5.29
N VAL A 309 39.73 -5.00 -5.20
CA VAL A 309 39.75 -3.79 -4.36
C VAL A 309 39.44 -4.11 -2.90
N VAL A 310 38.50 -5.03 -2.64
CA VAL A 310 38.18 -5.51 -1.28
C VAL A 310 39.35 -6.29 -0.68
N SER A 311 40.08 -7.04 -1.50
CA SER A 311 41.30 -7.76 -1.08
C SER A 311 42.44 -6.78 -0.75
N ALA A 312 42.62 -5.72 -1.54
CA ALA A 312 43.68 -4.73 -1.34
C ALA A 312 43.52 -3.88 -0.06
N LEU A 313 42.29 -3.71 0.44
CA LEU A 313 42.01 -2.97 1.69
C LEU A 313 42.17 -3.84 2.94
N SER A 314 42.01 -5.16 2.83
CA SER A 314 42.26 -6.10 3.94
C SER A 314 43.75 -6.21 4.30
N ASP A 315 44.66 -5.90 3.36
CA ASP A 315 46.11 -5.93 3.56
C ASP A 315 46.68 -4.65 4.22
N ILE A 316 45.91 -3.57 4.34
CA ILE A 316 46.37 -2.32 4.98
C ILE A 316 46.17 -2.37 6.51
N SER A 317 45.30 -3.25 7.02
CA SER A 317 45.04 -3.41 8.46
C SER A 317 46.09 -4.27 9.19
N SER A 318 46.99 -4.95 8.48
CA SER A 318 47.93 -5.92 9.07
C SER A 318 49.39 -5.46 9.19
N LYS A 319 49.72 -4.21 8.84
CA LYS A 319 51.08 -3.65 9.01
C LYS A 319 51.09 -2.22 9.56
N SER A 320 50.87 -2.09 10.86
CA SER A 320 51.49 -1.02 11.65
C SER A 320 51.73 -1.53 13.06
N ALA A 321 53.02 -1.72 13.37
CA ALA A 321 53.52 -2.43 14.52
C ALA A 321 53.47 -1.59 15.81
N VAL A 322 53.27 -2.31 16.90
CA VAL A 322 53.63 -1.95 18.28
C VAL A 322 55.15 -1.70 18.37
N SER A 323 55.56 -0.53 18.86
CA SER A 323 56.79 -0.32 19.65
C SER A 323 56.74 1.09 20.28
N ALA A 324 56.41 1.20 21.56
CA ALA A 324 57.36 1.38 22.68
C ALA A 324 57.69 2.86 22.98
N PHE A 325 57.27 3.31 24.17
CA PHE A 325 57.70 4.56 24.84
C PHE A 325 59.21 4.54 25.17
N PRO A 326 59.85 5.72 25.38
CA PRO A 326 60.04 6.17 26.76
C PRO A 326 59.93 7.70 27.00
N ASP A 327 59.81 8.04 28.29
CA ASP A 327 59.63 9.35 28.95
C ASP A 327 60.71 10.43 28.72
N SER A 328 60.33 11.72 28.86
CA SER A 328 61.04 12.73 29.71
C SER A 328 60.46 14.16 29.60
N ILE A 329 59.86 14.64 30.70
CA ILE A 329 60.09 15.92 31.43
C ILE A 329 60.37 17.21 30.60
N ASN A 330 59.50 18.24 30.64
CA ASN A 330 59.62 19.40 31.54
C ASN A 330 58.55 20.52 31.36
N ASN A 331 58.34 21.23 32.46
CA ASN A 331 57.38 22.31 32.77
C ASN A 331 57.45 23.59 31.91
N SER A 332 56.33 24.33 31.80
CA SER A 332 56.21 25.68 32.40
C SER A 332 54.84 26.38 32.22
N LEU A 333 54.21 26.67 33.37
CA LEU A 333 53.48 27.88 33.80
C LEU A 333 52.22 28.43 33.05
N LEU A 334 51.10 28.34 33.79
CA LEU A 334 49.88 29.17 33.93
C LEU A 334 50.12 30.71 34.08
N PRO A 335 49.13 31.60 34.38
CA PRO A 335 47.63 31.56 34.38
C PRO A 335 46.98 32.82 33.69
N ILE A 336 45.65 33.06 33.62
CA ILE A 336 44.80 33.76 34.64
C ILE A 336 43.38 34.06 34.08
N LYS A 337 42.36 33.75 34.92
CA LYS A 337 41.00 34.32 35.19
C LYS A 337 40.04 34.67 34.03
N ALA A 338 38.80 34.15 33.98
CA ALA A 338 37.66 34.19 34.93
C ALA A 338 36.95 35.56 35.02
N ASP A 339 35.65 35.56 34.67
CA ASP A 339 34.49 36.20 35.37
C ASP A 339 33.28 36.14 34.40
N SER A 340 32.24 35.34 34.67
CA SER A 340 31.01 35.65 35.45
C SER A 340 30.28 36.91 34.95
N SER A 341 28.97 37.04 34.79
CA SER A 341 27.78 36.21 35.02
C SER A 341 26.55 37.09 34.70
N ASN A 342 25.43 36.45 34.34
CA ASN A 342 24.06 36.78 34.74
C ASN A 342 23.28 37.98 34.12
N ASN A 343 22.14 37.57 33.53
CA ASN A 343 20.76 37.90 33.90
C ASN A 343 19.92 38.91 33.07
N SER A 344 18.91 38.30 32.42
CA SER A 344 17.46 38.51 32.57
C SER A 344 16.75 39.77 32.02
N ALA A 345 15.74 39.45 31.20
CA ALA A 345 14.34 39.90 31.27
C ALA A 345 13.89 41.21 30.57
N ALA A 346 13.00 41.00 29.59
CA ALA A 346 11.72 41.65 29.35
C ALA A 346 11.63 43.19 29.26
N SER A 347 11.16 43.69 28.11
CA SER A 347 9.86 44.38 27.98
C SER A 347 9.73 45.13 26.65
N GLU A 348 8.52 45.05 26.12
CA GLU A 348 7.85 45.79 25.04
C GLU A 348 8.26 47.27 24.87
N LYS A 349 8.38 47.73 23.61
CA LYS A 349 7.56 48.84 23.05
C LYS A 349 7.85 49.15 21.58
N SER A 350 6.73 49.38 20.88
CA SER A 350 6.48 50.10 19.63
C SER A 350 7.58 51.05 19.10
N CYS A 351 7.79 51.04 17.77
CA CYS A 351 7.36 52.13 16.88
C CYS A 351 7.68 51.87 15.39
N SER A 352 6.76 52.34 14.56
CA SER A 352 6.79 52.43 13.10
C SER A 352 7.95 53.25 12.53
N SER A 353 8.53 52.81 11.41
CA SER A 353 8.69 53.65 10.20
C SER A 353 9.29 52.86 9.04
N THR A 354 8.76 53.17 7.87
CA THR A 354 9.14 52.80 6.51
C THR A 354 10.62 53.07 6.21
N HIS A 355 11.33 52.10 5.61
CA HIS A 355 12.27 52.35 4.51
C HIS A 355 12.51 51.07 3.68
N SER A 356 12.40 51.25 2.37
CA SER A 356 12.74 50.34 1.28
C SER A 356 14.24 49.98 1.26
N ALA A 357 14.57 48.69 1.12
CA ALA A 357 15.71 48.21 0.31
C ALA A 357 15.77 46.66 0.29
N VAL A 358 15.62 46.11 -0.91
CA VAL A 358 16.27 44.92 -1.49
C VAL A 358 16.97 43.95 -0.51
N SER A 359 16.43 42.73 -0.37
CA SER A 359 17.23 41.56 0.00
C SER A 359 16.69 40.26 -0.62
N SER A 360 17.63 39.55 -1.23
CA SER A 360 17.73 38.11 -1.49
C SER A 360 16.53 37.22 -1.10
N LYS A 361 15.89 36.66 -2.13
CA LYS A 361 15.04 35.46 -2.01
C LYS A 361 15.90 34.27 -1.58
N SER A 362 15.67 33.77 -0.37
CA SER A 362 16.03 32.42 0.03
C SER A 362 14.87 31.49 -0.30
N ASP A 363 15.19 30.38 -0.95
CA ASP A 363 14.27 29.36 -1.46
C ASP A 363 13.29 28.83 -0.38
N SER A 364 12.00 29.03 -0.64
CA SER A 364 10.92 28.36 0.08
C SER A 364 10.64 27.01 -0.57
N THR A 365 11.07 25.93 0.08
CA THR A 365 10.59 24.57 -0.20
C THR A 365 9.08 24.50 -0.02
N ASN A 366 8.36 24.06 -1.06
CA ASN A 366 6.91 23.83 -1.06
C ASN A 366 6.51 22.67 -0.13
N ASN A 367 6.43 22.93 1.18
CA ASN A 367 5.69 22.06 2.10
C ASN A 367 4.20 22.39 1.97
N ILE A 368 3.48 21.58 1.19
CA ILE A 368 2.02 21.56 1.22
C ILE A 368 1.62 21.01 2.60
N ASP A 369 1.00 21.84 3.43
CA ASP A 369 0.47 21.42 4.73
C ASP A 369 -0.47 20.21 4.58
N VAL A 370 -0.35 19.22 5.46
CA VAL A 370 -1.15 17.98 5.47
C VAL A 370 -2.66 18.28 5.45
N GLY A 371 -3.09 19.38 6.08
CA GLY A 371 -4.50 19.84 6.06
C GLY A 371 -4.98 20.31 4.68
N THR A 372 -4.09 20.90 3.88
CA THR A 372 -4.39 21.31 2.49
C THR A 372 -4.57 20.09 1.59
N CYS A 373 -3.74 19.07 1.77
CA CYS A 373 -3.85 17.81 1.02
C CYS A 373 -5.16 17.06 1.33
N SER A 374 -5.50 16.92 2.61
CA SER A 374 -6.77 16.31 3.04
C SER A 374 -8.00 17.03 2.46
N THR A 375 -7.94 18.36 2.36
CA THR A 375 -9.05 19.16 1.79
C THR A 375 -9.19 18.95 0.28
N ILE A 376 -8.07 18.84 -0.44
CA ILE A 376 -8.06 18.56 -1.89
C ILE A 376 -8.66 17.17 -2.17
N ILE A 377 -8.20 16.16 -1.42
CA ILE A 377 -8.68 14.78 -1.57
C ILE A 377 -10.16 14.69 -1.22
N SER A 378 -10.61 15.36 -0.14
CA SER A 378 -12.02 15.42 0.23
C SER A 378 -12.90 15.99 -0.89
N LYS A 379 -12.52 17.14 -1.47
CA LYS A 379 -13.25 17.75 -2.59
C LYS A 379 -13.30 16.85 -3.82
N TYR A 380 -12.18 16.19 -4.12
CA TYR A 380 -12.10 15.26 -5.23
C TYR A 380 -13.01 14.05 -5.00
N LEU A 381 -12.96 13.47 -3.80
CA LEU A 381 -13.79 12.33 -3.42
C LEU A 381 -15.28 12.69 -3.53
N THR A 382 -15.69 13.87 -3.06
CA THR A 382 -17.05 14.39 -3.28
C THR A 382 -17.43 14.45 -4.77
N LYS A 383 -16.53 14.95 -5.63
CA LYS A 383 -16.76 14.98 -7.09
C LYS A 383 -16.89 13.57 -7.69
N LEU A 384 -16.05 12.63 -7.23
CA LEU A 384 -16.08 11.24 -7.66
C LEU A 384 -17.37 10.54 -7.22
N LEU A 385 -17.81 10.75 -5.98
CA LEU A 385 -19.08 10.23 -5.45
C LEU A 385 -20.27 10.74 -6.29
N ASN A 386 -20.24 12.01 -6.72
CA ASN A 386 -21.25 12.55 -7.63
C ASN A 386 -21.24 11.87 -9.01
N LEU A 387 -20.06 11.67 -9.62
CA LEU A 387 -19.92 10.91 -10.88
C LEU A 387 -20.40 9.47 -10.72
N PHE A 388 -20.09 8.85 -9.59
CA PHE A 388 -20.50 7.49 -9.27
C PHE A 388 -22.03 7.36 -9.21
N ILE A 389 -22.72 8.33 -8.60
CA ILE A 389 -24.19 8.38 -8.54
C ILE A 389 -24.80 8.50 -9.95
N ILE A 390 -24.18 9.28 -10.84
CA ILE A 390 -24.59 9.45 -12.24
C ILE A 390 -24.43 8.11 -13.00
N ASN A 391 -23.26 7.48 -12.90
CA ASN A 391 -22.99 6.19 -13.56
C ASN A 391 -23.92 5.08 -13.04
N CYS A 392 -24.35 5.16 -11.77
CA CYS A 392 -25.35 4.26 -11.20
C CYS A 392 -26.77 4.46 -11.77
N HIS A 393 -27.07 5.50 -12.56
CA HIS A 393 -28.37 5.68 -13.21
C HIS A 393 -28.46 5.05 -14.61
N GLU A 394 -27.34 4.78 -15.29
CA GLU A 394 -27.31 4.35 -16.69
C GLU A 394 -27.33 2.82 -16.91
N ILE A 395 -28.05 2.06 -16.08
CA ILE A 395 -28.26 0.63 -16.34
C ILE A 395 -29.63 0.43 -17.02
N PRO A 396 -29.68 0.20 -18.35
CA PRO A 396 -30.92 -0.26 -18.98
C PRO A 396 -31.27 -1.65 -18.45
N SER A 397 -32.57 -1.90 -18.30
CA SER A 397 -33.22 -3.05 -17.66
C SER A 397 -32.89 -4.46 -18.20
N ASN A 398 -31.90 -4.60 -19.09
CA ASN A 398 -31.56 -5.82 -19.81
C ASN A 398 -30.11 -6.31 -19.57
N PHE A 399 -29.48 -5.98 -18.44
CA PHE A 399 -28.20 -6.60 -18.08
C PHE A 399 -28.48 -7.94 -17.39
N THR A 400 -28.37 -9.04 -18.13
CA THR A 400 -28.31 -10.40 -17.56
C THR A 400 -26.84 -10.77 -17.39
N PRO A 401 -26.35 -11.05 -16.16
CA PRO A 401 -25.04 -11.63 -15.99
C PRO A 401 -25.07 -13.06 -16.54
N GLN A 402 -24.20 -13.38 -17.49
CA GLN A 402 -23.94 -14.78 -17.87
C GLN A 402 -23.27 -15.48 -16.69
N LEU A 403 -24.07 -16.16 -15.86
CA LEU A 403 -23.58 -17.25 -15.03
C LEU A 403 -23.01 -18.32 -15.96
N CYS A 404 -21.70 -18.57 -15.89
CA CYS A 404 -21.10 -19.74 -16.53
C CYS A 404 -21.71 -21.00 -15.92
N GLU A 405 -22.47 -21.76 -16.70
CA GLU A 405 -22.87 -23.11 -16.31
C GLU A 405 -21.64 -24.04 -16.28
N PRO A 406 -21.57 -25.00 -15.34
CA PRO A 406 -20.51 -25.99 -15.30
C PRO A 406 -20.71 -27.00 -16.43
N SER A 407 -19.73 -27.10 -17.34
CA SER A 407 -19.72 -28.12 -18.39
C SER A 407 -19.58 -29.52 -17.78
N HIS A 408 -20.66 -30.30 -17.86
CA HIS A 408 -20.63 -31.75 -17.66
C HIS A 408 -19.94 -32.42 -18.85
N ASP A 409 -18.69 -32.85 -18.66
CA ASP A 409 -18.05 -33.80 -19.57
C ASP A 409 -18.69 -35.19 -19.40
N SER A 410 -19.26 -35.71 -20.48
CA SER A 410 -19.67 -37.10 -20.61
C SER A 410 -19.00 -37.68 -21.85
N ASP A 411 -18.18 -38.70 -21.64
CA ASP A 411 -17.51 -39.51 -22.65
C ASP A 411 -18.47 -40.03 -23.73
N SER A 412 -18.06 -39.96 -25.00
CA SER A 412 -18.14 -41.12 -25.90
C SER A 412 -17.31 -40.92 -27.18
N SER A 413 -16.58 -41.99 -27.49
CA SER A 413 -15.61 -42.18 -28.55
C SER A 413 -16.21 -42.42 -29.94
N ALA A 414 -15.45 -42.00 -30.97
CA ALA A 414 -14.96 -42.81 -32.11
C ALA A 414 -15.29 -42.34 -33.54
N SER A 415 -14.18 -42.13 -34.29
CA SER A 415 -13.96 -42.39 -35.72
C SER A 415 -14.66 -41.54 -36.79
N SER A 416 -13.87 -40.77 -37.57
CA SER A 416 -13.46 -41.19 -38.93
C SER A 416 -12.64 -40.09 -39.62
N ALA A 417 -11.60 -40.51 -40.33
CA ALA A 417 -10.62 -39.68 -41.02
C ALA A 417 -11.13 -39.11 -42.36
N SER A 418 -10.66 -37.92 -42.75
CA SER A 418 -10.06 -37.69 -44.08
C SER A 418 -9.47 -36.29 -44.23
N HIS A 419 -8.27 -36.27 -44.80
CA HIS A 419 -7.48 -35.15 -45.32
C HIS A 419 -8.27 -33.99 -45.95
N ILE A 420 -7.79 -32.76 -45.74
CA ILE A 420 -7.42 -31.80 -46.81
C ILE A 420 -6.34 -30.85 -46.25
N THR A 421 -5.25 -30.78 -46.99
CA THR A 421 -4.11 -29.88 -46.83
C THR A 421 -4.44 -28.48 -47.34
N SER A 422 -4.20 -27.44 -46.53
CA SER A 422 -3.86 -26.12 -47.05
C SER A 422 -3.00 -25.35 -46.05
N SER A 423 -1.82 -25.00 -46.55
CA SER A 423 -0.73 -24.26 -45.92
C SER A 423 -1.12 -22.82 -45.60
N MET A 424 -1.02 -22.42 -44.33
CA MET A 424 -0.73 -21.05 -43.93
C MET A 424 0.34 -21.11 -42.83
N THR A 425 1.48 -20.52 -43.15
CA THR A 425 2.68 -20.41 -42.33
C THR A 425 2.37 -19.62 -41.04
N SER A 426 2.20 -20.29 -39.91
CA SER A 426 2.34 -19.68 -38.60
C SER A 426 3.68 -20.08 -37.99
N SER A 427 4.56 -19.09 -37.85
CA SER A 427 5.86 -19.26 -37.20
C SER A 427 5.62 -19.58 -35.73
N ARG A 428 5.78 -20.87 -35.40
CA ARG A 428 5.71 -21.43 -34.05
C ARG A 428 6.85 -20.81 -33.23
N ARG A 429 6.58 -19.72 -32.50
CA ARG A 429 7.51 -19.24 -31.46
C ARG A 429 7.58 -20.32 -30.39
N LYS A 430 8.70 -21.03 -30.37
CA LYS A 430 9.06 -21.99 -29.33
C LYS A 430 9.08 -21.25 -27.99
N HIS A 431 8.32 -21.73 -27.00
CA HIS A 431 8.53 -21.38 -25.60
C HIS A 431 9.94 -21.83 -25.22
N SER A 432 10.82 -20.86 -25.00
CA SER A 432 12.09 -21.06 -24.32
C SER A 432 11.87 -20.78 -22.84
N THR A 433 11.89 -21.83 -22.03
CA THR A 433 11.95 -21.75 -20.57
C THR A 433 13.40 -21.58 -20.14
N ASP A 434 14.02 -20.46 -20.49
CA ASP A 434 15.31 -20.07 -19.89
C ASP A 434 15.03 -19.04 -18.79
N VAL A 435 14.85 -19.55 -17.56
CA VAL A 435 14.70 -18.75 -16.33
C VAL A 435 15.95 -17.88 -16.06
N THR A 436 17.05 -18.14 -16.77
CA THR A 436 18.36 -17.51 -16.59
C THR A 436 18.56 -16.16 -17.28
N SER A 437 17.56 -15.63 -18.01
CA SER A 437 17.67 -14.34 -18.71
C SER A 437 16.76 -13.22 -18.19
N ASN A 438 16.02 -13.44 -17.11
CA ASN A 438 15.15 -12.41 -16.51
C ASN A 438 15.98 -11.42 -15.67
N VAL A 439 16.64 -10.49 -16.35
CA VAL A 439 17.42 -9.42 -15.71
C VAL A 439 16.51 -8.23 -15.42
N LEU A 440 16.40 -7.85 -14.15
CA LEU A 440 15.60 -6.69 -13.74
C LEU A 440 16.18 -5.37 -14.21
N LEU A 441 17.50 -5.25 -14.17
CA LEU A 441 18.26 -4.06 -14.53
C LEU A 441 18.79 -4.19 -15.97
N ASP A 442 17.88 -4.16 -16.93
CA ASP A 442 18.21 -4.24 -18.35
C ASP A 442 18.23 -2.85 -18.99
N ASP A 443 19.43 -2.37 -19.34
CA ASP A 443 19.66 -1.05 -19.96
C ASP A 443 19.10 -0.95 -21.38
N GLU A 444 18.99 -2.08 -22.10
CA GLU A 444 18.41 -2.09 -23.45
C GLU A 444 16.88 -2.00 -23.44
N MET A 445 16.24 -2.56 -22.40
CA MET A 445 14.78 -2.56 -22.26
C MET A 445 14.25 -1.28 -21.60
N LEU A 446 15.01 -0.70 -20.66
CA LEU A 446 14.56 0.39 -19.82
C LEU A 446 15.06 1.73 -20.32
N ASP A 447 14.15 2.57 -20.82
CA ASP A 447 14.45 3.97 -21.10
C ASP A 447 14.76 4.74 -19.80
N GLN A 448 15.44 5.90 -19.91
CA GLN A 448 15.79 6.76 -18.78
C GLN A 448 14.62 7.04 -17.83
N LYS A 449 13.40 7.19 -18.36
CA LYS A 449 12.16 7.33 -17.56
C LYS A 449 11.97 6.14 -16.62
N TYR A 450 11.98 4.91 -17.14
CA TYR A 450 11.72 3.70 -16.36
C TYR A 450 12.89 3.36 -15.43
N GLN A 451 14.14 3.62 -15.86
CA GLN A 451 15.31 3.51 -14.99
C GLN A 451 15.16 4.41 -13.76
N ALA A 452 14.76 5.67 -13.96
CA ALA A 452 14.58 6.64 -12.88
C ALA A 452 13.44 6.23 -11.92
N LEU A 453 12.29 5.78 -12.46
CA LEU A 453 11.17 5.32 -11.65
C LEU A 453 11.52 4.08 -10.83
N LEU A 454 12.18 3.09 -11.45
CA LEU A 454 12.63 1.87 -10.77
C LEU A 454 13.60 2.19 -9.63
N LEU A 455 14.64 2.99 -9.92
CA LEU A 455 15.62 3.42 -8.91
C LEU A 455 14.95 4.15 -7.76
N THR A 456 14.05 5.08 -8.06
CA THR A 456 13.35 5.88 -7.04
C THR A 456 12.42 5.00 -6.21
N GLN A 457 11.80 3.97 -6.79
CA GLN A 457 10.98 3.00 -6.06
C GLN A 457 11.85 2.15 -5.10
N LEU A 458 12.97 1.59 -5.58
CA LEU A 458 13.89 0.79 -4.76
C LEU A 458 14.47 1.64 -3.61
N ALA A 459 14.89 2.89 -3.90
CA ALA A 459 15.34 3.82 -2.88
C ALA A 459 14.24 4.13 -1.85
N SER A 460 12.99 4.32 -2.29
CA SER A 460 11.85 4.53 -1.39
C SER A 460 11.62 3.34 -0.46
N GLN A 461 11.80 2.12 -0.95
CA GLN A 461 11.68 0.90 -0.14
C GLN A 461 12.78 0.85 0.94
N VAL A 462 14.04 1.17 0.60
CA VAL A 462 15.18 1.19 1.55
C VAL A 462 15.01 2.24 2.63
N CYS A 463 14.60 3.46 2.27
CA CYS A 463 14.48 4.56 3.22
C CYS A 463 13.42 4.27 4.30
N HIS A 464 12.36 3.55 3.93
CA HIS A 464 11.20 3.35 4.79
C HIS A 464 11.06 1.92 5.34
N SER A 465 11.83 0.94 4.88
CA SER A 465 11.70 -0.44 5.39
C SER A 465 12.25 -0.62 6.80
N PRO A 466 11.48 -1.23 7.73
CA PRO A 466 11.94 -1.55 9.08
C PRO A 466 12.74 -2.86 9.14
N ASN A 467 12.57 -3.74 8.15
CA ASN A 467 13.17 -5.09 8.14
C ASN A 467 14.58 -5.06 7.56
N LYS A 468 15.57 -5.52 8.32
CA LYS A 468 16.97 -5.54 7.88
C LYS A 468 17.22 -6.46 6.68
N SER A 469 16.60 -7.65 6.65
CA SER A 469 16.68 -8.59 5.52
C SER A 469 16.19 -7.98 4.22
N ASP A 470 15.07 -7.29 4.29
CA ASP A 470 14.40 -6.67 3.14
C ASP A 470 15.26 -5.53 2.60
N VAL A 471 15.84 -4.74 3.51
CA VAL A 471 16.77 -3.64 3.18
C VAL A 471 18.05 -4.17 2.53
N GLN A 472 18.59 -5.29 3.02
CA GLN A 472 19.78 -5.93 2.45
C GLN A 472 19.58 -6.30 0.98
N ILE A 473 18.47 -6.97 0.66
CA ILE A 473 18.12 -7.37 -0.71
C ILE A 473 18.03 -6.13 -1.61
N VAL A 474 17.34 -5.08 -1.18
CA VAL A 474 17.18 -3.89 -2.03
C VAL A 474 18.51 -3.14 -2.21
N TYR A 475 19.40 -3.13 -1.20
CA TYR A 475 20.75 -2.58 -1.37
C TYR A 475 21.60 -3.34 -2.38
N GLU A 476 21.43 -4.66 -2.51
CA GLU A 476 22.11 -5.47 -3.52
C GLU A 476 21.74 -4.98 -4.94
N TYR A 477 20.45 -4.83 -5.24
CA TYR A 477 20.00 -4.29 -6.53
C TYR A 477 20.38 -2.82 -6.73
N LEU A 478 20.39 -1.99 -5.68
CA LEU A 478 20.85 -0.60 -5.81
C LEU A 478 22.36 -0.52 -6.10
N ALA A 479 23.16 -1.41 -5.52
CA ALA A 479 24.59 -1.49 -5.82
C ALA A 479 24.81 -1.91 -7.28
N GLU A 480 24.11 -2.94 -7.76
CA GLU A 480 24.14 -3.33 -9.17
C GLU A 480 23.68 -2.18 -10.09
N ALA A 481 22.55 -1.54 -9.78
CA ALA A 481 22.00 -0.45 -10.58
C ALA A 481 22.92 0.79 -10.63
N SER A 482 23.73 1.03 -9.59
CA SER A 482 24.73 2.11 -9.61
C SER A 482 25.83 1.89 -10.66
N SER A 483 26.07 0.63 -11.06
CA SER A 483 27.02 0.28 -12.11
C SER A 483 26.38 0.24 -13.51
N ILE A 484 25.11 -0.19 -13.60
CA ILE A 484 24.39 -0.34 -14.87
C ILE A 484 23.81 1.00 -15.36
N PHE A 485 23.29 1.84 -14.46
CA PHE A 485 22.62 3.11 -14.79
C PHE A 485 23.38 4.35 -14.28
N PRO A 486 24.69 4.52 -14.53
CA PRO A 486 25.48 5.59 -13.92
C PRO A 486 24.98 7.00 -14.27
N ALA A 487 24.33 7.18 -15.43
CA ALA A 487 23.77 8.47 -15.84
C ALA A 487 22.51 8.87 -15.05
N VAL A 488 21.70 7.90 -14.63
CA VAL A 488 20.37 8.12 -14.01
C VAL A 488 20.42 7.90 -12.50
N PHE A 489 21.35 7.08 -12.01
CA PHE A 489 21.55 6.79 -10.59
C PHE A 489 21.65 8.03 -9.68
N PRO A 490 22.26 9.16 -10.11
CA PRO A 490 22.34 10.36 -9.26
C PRO A 490 21.00 10.90 -8.76
N ILE A 491 19.88 10.59 -9.43
CA ILE A 491 18.51 10.94 -9.00
C ILE A 491 18.23 10.48 -7.56
N VAL A 492 18.75 9.31 -7.16
CA VAL A 492 18.43 8.72 -5.85
C VAL A 492 19.45 9.04 -4.77
N HIS A 493 20.52 9.77 -5.08
CA HIS A 493 21.54 10.11 -4.08
C HIS A 493 20.96 10.92 -2.92
N SER A 494 20.17 11.95 -3.20
CA SER A 494 19.53 12.77 -2.16
C SER A 494 18.58 11.98 -1.26
N LEU A 495 17.93 10.95 -1.82
CA LEU A 495 17.01 10.08 -1.09
C LEU A 495 17.76 9.11 -0.19
N LEU A 496 18.89 8.59 -0.66
CA LEU A 496 19.68 7.59 0.04
C LEU A 496 20.67 8.20 1.04
N ASP A 497 21.08 9.47 0.89
CA ASP A 497 22.15 10.09 1.66
C ASP A 497 21.97 9.95 3.18
N GLN A 498 20.79 10.33 3.71
CA GLN A 498 20.50 10.18 5.13
C GLN A 498 20.58 8.71 5.60
N LYS A 499 20.09 7.78 4.77
CA LYS A 499 20.08 6.36 5.11
C LYS A 499 21.47 5.74 5.01
N ILE A 500 22.26 6.09 4.00
CA ILE A 500 23.66 5.69 3.84
C ILE A 500 24.47 6.17 5.04
N ASN A 501 24.34 7.43 5.45
CA ASN A 501 25.00 7.95 6.64
C ASN A 501 24.59 7.19 7.91
N SER A 502 23.31 6.85 8.06
CA SER A 502 22.85 6.01 9.18
C SER A 502 23.45 4.61 9.13
N VAL A 503 23.56 4.00 7.95
CA VAL A 503 24.12 2.65 7.78
C VAL A 503 25.63 2.66 8.06
N LEU A 504 26.37 3.65 7.57
CA LEU A 504 27.82 3.76 7.80
C LEU A 504 28.18 3.98 9.28
N ASN A 505 27.34 4.68 10.04
CA ASN A 505 27.60 4.96 11.46
C ASN A 505 27.15 3.85 12.41
N TYR A 506 26.09 3.10 12.06
CA TYR A 506 25.40 2.24 13.02
C TYR A 506 25.16 0.79 12.55
N CYS A 507 25.43 0.47 11.28
CA CYS A 507 25.19 -0.89 10.77
C CYS A 507 26.37 -1.81 11.06
N GLU A 508 26.07 -2.99 11.61
CA GLU A 508 27.05 -4.05 11.88
C GLU A 508 27.04 -5.15 10.80
N ASP A 509 26.12 -5.08 9.84
CA ASP A 509 25.98 -6.10 8.80
C ASP A 509 27.03 -5.88 7.70
N PRO A 510 28.00 -6.81 7.53
CA PRO A 510 29.06 -6.66 6.55
C PRO A 510 28.55 -6.68 5.11
N VAL A 511 27.44 -7.36 4.84
CA VAL A 511 26.87 -7.46 3.49
C VAL A 511 26.25 -6.14 3.09
N ILE A 512 25.43 -5.54 3.96
CA ILE A 512 24.86 -4.21 3.71
C ILE A 512 25.97 -3.17 3.54
N LEU A 513 27.00 -3.21 4.39
CA LEU A 513 28.15 -2.29 4.28
C LEU A 513 28.89 -2.45 2.94
N SER A 514 29.08 -3.67 2.44
CA SER A 514 29.72 -3.91 1.14
C SER A 514 28.91 -3.31 -0.02
N HIS A 515 27.58 -3.47 -0.03
CA HIS A 515 26.72 -2.88 -1.05
C HIS A 515 26.74 -1.35 -0.99
N VAL A 516 26.69 -0.77 0.21
CA VAL A 516 26.81 0.69 0.39
C VAL A 516 28.17 1.22 -0.05
N GLN A 517 29.26 0.49 0.20
CA GLN A 517 30.59 0.85 -0.29
C GLN A 517 30.65 0.91 -1.83
N ILE A 518 30.03 -0.06 -2.52
CA ILE A 518 29.93 -0.06 -3.99
C ILE A 518 29.16 1.17 -4.47
N ILE A 519 28.01 1.47 -3.85
CA ILE A 519 27.19 2.63 -4.20
C ILE A 519 27.99 3.93 -4.02
N VAL A 520 28.67 4.11 -2.88
CA VAL A 520 29.48 5.31 -2.62
C VAL A 520 30.66 5.41 -3.57
N HIS A 521 31.34 4.30 -3.87
CA HIS A 521 32.43 4.28 -4.83
C HIS A 521 31.98 4.72 -6.23
N ASN A 522 30.87 4.16 -6.72
CA ASN A 522 30.32 4.52 -8.03
C ASN A 522 29.75 5.95 -8.06
N ALA A 523 29.22 6.44 -6.94
CA ALA A 523 28.79 7.83 -6.81
C ALA A 523 29.97 8.82 -6.97
N LEU A 524 31.14 8.50 -6.41
CA LEU A 524 32.36 9.32 -6.53
C LEU A 524 32.94 9.34 -7.96
N LEU A 525 32.62 8.33 -8.77
CA LEU A 525 33.03 8.25 -10.17
C LEU A 525 32.09 9.03 -11.11
N CYS A 526 30.91 9.45 -10.64
CA CYS A 526 29.95 10.23 -11.42
C CYS A 526 30.34 11.72 -11.47
N GLN A 527 30.21 12.35 -12.63
CA GLN A 527 30.52 13.78 -12.82
C GLN A 527 29.42 14.70 -12.28
N ASP A 528 29.82 15.85 -11.70
CA ASP A 528 28.98 16.76 -10.90
C ASP A 528 27.75 17.38 -11.62
N ASP A 529 27.74 17.44 -12.96
CA ASP A 529 26.67 18.08 -13.75
C ASP A 529 25.31 17.33 -13.73
N CYS A 530 25.27 16.09 -13.26
CA CYS A 530 24.05 15.27 -13.23
C CYS A 530 23.08 15.61 -12.07
N MET A 531 23.57 16.13 -10.94
CA MET A 531 22.79 16.19 -9.69
C MET A 531 21.63 17.18 -9.71
N LEU A 532 21.81 18.38 -10.27
CA LEU A 532 20.77 19.44 -10.29
C LEU A 532 19.66 19.20 -11.33
N ARG A 533 19.92 18.43 -12.39
CA ARG A 533 18.94 18.09 -13.43
C ARG A 533 18.04 16.91 -13.03
N SER A 534 18.39 16.21 -11.94
CA SER A 534 17.89 14.88 -11.57
C SER A 534 16.57 14.91 -10.77
N LEU A 535 16.41 15.87 -9.85
CA LEU A 535 15.22 15.98 -9.00
C LEU A 535 14.05 16.63 -9.74
N SER A 536 14.34 17.57 -10.65
CA SER A 536 13.35 18.08 -11.60
C SER A 536 12.88 16.98 -12.56
N PHE A 537 13.76 16.05 -12.95
CA PHE A 537 13.40 14.99 -13.89
C PHE A 537 12.29 14.07 -13.37
N ILE A 538 12.36 13.61 -12.11
CA ILE A 538 11.29 12.79 -11.52
C ILE A 538 9.97 13.58 -11.41
N GLN A 539 10.05 14.87 -11.13
CA GLN A 539 8.89 15.75 -11.12
C GLN A 539 8.31 15.95 -12.53
N ASP A 540 9.14 16.12 -13.55
CA ASP A 540 8.75 16.25 -14.96
C ASP A 540 8.10 14.97 -15.50
N VAL A 541 8.55 13.81 -15.03
CA VAL A 541 7.94 12.50 -15.32
C VAL A 541 6.60 12.32 -14.57
N GLY A 542 6.31 13.17 -13.58
CA GLY A 542 5.06 13.19 -12.80
C GLY A 542 5.10 12.31 -11.55
N PHE A 543 6.28 12.07 -10.96
CA PHE A 543 6.47 11.20 -9.79
C PHE A 543 7.23 11.89 -8.65
N GLY A 544 7.22 13.23 -8.60
CA GLY A 544 7.95 14.03 -7.61
C GLY A 544 7.65 13.68 -6.15
N GLY A 545 6.44 13.20 -5.86
CA GLY A 545 6.02 12.85 -4.51
C GLY A 545 6.13 11.38 -4.13
N MET A 546 6.65 10.51 -5.01
CA MET A 546 6.69 9.05 -4.77
C MET A 546 7.35 8.68 -3.44
N CYS A 547 8.56 9.17 -3.18
CA CYS A 547 9.28 8.88 -1.93
C CYS A 547 8.57 9.43 -0.70
N ARG A 548 8.02 10.65 -0.80
CA ARG A 548 7.34 11.33 0.30
C ARG A 548 6.05 10.60 0.68
N PHE A 549 5.28 10.16 -0.31
CA PHE A 549 4.03 9.48 -0.09
C PHE A 549 4.22 8.14 0.61
N VAL A 550 5.20 7.33 0.17
CA VAL A 550 5.54 6.01 0.73
C VAL A 550 6.03 6.07 2.18
N GLY A 551 6.35 7.27 2.69
CA GLY A 551 6.82 7.51 4.05
C GLY A 551 5.85 7.06 5.17
N PRO A 552 6.13 7.40 6.45
CA PRO A 552 5.26 7.00 7.56
C PRO A 552 3.85 7.62 7.47
N PHE A 553 2.88 6.99 8.13
CA PHE A 553 1.56 7.60 8.34
C PHE A 553 1.68 8.82 9.25
N ALA A 554 0.79 9.81 9.10
CA ALA A 554 0.73 10.94 10.03
C ALA A 554 0.52 10.42 11.47
N LYS A 555 1.15 11.11 12.43
CA LYS A 555 1.01 10.81 13.86
C LYS A 555 -0.30 11.34 14.41
#